data_AF-A0A932C8H1-F1
#
_entry.id   AF-A0A932C8H1-F1
#
_cell.length_a   1.000
_cell.length_b   1.000
_cell.length_c   1.000
_cell.angle_alpha   90.00
_cell.angle_beta   90.00
_cell.angle_gamma   90.00
#
_symmetry.space_group_name_H-M   'P 1'
#
loop_
_entity.id
_entity.type
_entity.pdbx_description
1 polymer ?
#
loop_
_entity_poly.entity_id
_entity_poly.type
_entity_poly.pdbx_seq_one_letter_code
_entity_poly.pdbx_strand_id
1 'polypeptide(L)'
;MNRFDCQWQKLTALARQAPADPGADTPHGFATRVAARAAALPAATPWRAFERFAFRGLVAAAACCLAAVAFNYSEFSADPTDSYVNSTADSIDELLDIS
;
A
#
# COMPACT_ATOMS: atom_id res chain seq x y z
N MET A 1 -7.51 7.02 -13.62
CA MET A 1 -8.86 7.42 -13.17
C MET A 1 -9.82 6.27 -13.46
N ASN A 2 -10.69 5.87 -12.53
CA ASN A 2 -11.65 4.79 -12.79
C ASN A 2 -12.65 5.25 -13.88
N ARG A 3 -13.06 4.34 -14.77
CA ARG A 3 -14.03 4.62 -15.84
C ARG A 3 -15.36 5.11 -15.27
N PHE A 4 -15.72 4.59 -14.10
CA PHE A 4 -16.88 5.04 -13.32
C PHE A 4 -16.76 6.52 -12.91
N ASP A 5 -15.61 6.94 -12.37
CA ASP A 5 -15.40 8.32 -11.92
C ASP A 5 -15.53 9.31 -13.08
N CYS A 6 -15.00 8.95 -14.26
CA CYS A 6 -15.04 9.79 -15.45
C CYS A 6 -16.48 9.92 -16.00
N GLN A 7 -17.24 8.82 -16.01
CA GLN A 7 -18.65 8.84 -16.39
C GLN A 7 -19.49 9.63 -15.39
N TRP A 8 -19.25 9.46 -14.09
CA TRP A 8 -19.91 10.21 -13.03
C TRP A 8 -19.67 11.70 -13.16
N GLN A 9 -18.42 12.14 -13.34
CA GLN A 9 -18.07 13.54 -13.55
C GLN A 9 -18.76 14.14 -14.77
N LYS A 10 -18.79 13.41 -15.90
CA LYS A 10 -19.48 13.83 -17.12
C LYS A 10 -20.99 14.03 -16.90
N LEU A 11 -21.64 13.06 -16.24
CA LEU A 11 -23.07 13.14 -15.93
C LEU A 11 -23.38 14.28 -14.96
N THR A 12 -22.52 14.49 -13.96
CA THR A 12 -22.67 15.59 -13.00
C THR A 12 -22.53 16.96 -13.67
N ALA A 13 -21.60 17.10 -14.62
CA ALA A 13 -21.42 18.31 -15.40
C ALA A 13 -22.65 18.61 -16.28
N LEU A 14 -23.21 17.58 -16.93
CA LEU A 14 -24.43 17.72 -17.73
C LEU A 14 -25.65 18.07 -16.88
N ALA A 15 -25.81 17.45 -15.71
CA ALA A 15 -26.91 17.75 -14.79
C ALA A 15 -26.89 19.21 -14.30
N ARG A 16 -25.70 19.80 -14.10
CA ARG A 16 -25.55 21.22 -13.72
C ARG A 16 -25.86 22.20 -14.86
N GLN A 17 -25.79 21.74 -16.10
CA GLN A 17 -26.10 22.54 -17.29
C GLN A 17 -27.59 22.47 -17.66
N ALA A 18 -28.40 21.68 -16.95
CA ALA A 18 -29.83 21.61 -17.18
C ALA A 18 -30.48 22.98 -16.90
N PRO A 19 -31.33 23.50 -17.81
CA PRO A 19 -32.09 24.73 -17.56
C PRO A 19 -32.90 24.59 -16.28
N ALA A 20 -32.85 25.61 -15.42
CA ALA A 20 -33.73 25.67 -14.26
C ALA A 20 -35.15 25.87 -14.77
N ASP A 21 -35.98 24.82 -14.70
CA ASP A 21 -37.40 24.90 -15.03
C ASP A 21 -38.14 25.49 -13.81
N PRO A 22 -38.61 26.75 -13.87
CA PRO A 22 -39.31 27.38 -12.76
C PRO A 22 -40.69 26.74 -12.48
N GLY A 23 -41.18 25.86 -13.36
CA GLY A 23 -42.43 25.09 -13.16
C GLY A 23 -42.20 23.69 -12.56
N ALA A 24 -40.95 23.27 -12.37
CA ALA A 24 -40.62 22.00 -11.73
C ALA A 24 -40.77 22.14 -10.20
N ASP A 25 -42.02 22.24 -9.75
CA ASP A 25 -42.35 22.30 -8.33
C ASP A 25 -41.87 20.99 -7.68
N THR A 26 -40.77 21.07 -6.93
CA THR A 26 -40.24 19.87 -6.26
C THR A 26 -41.27 19.39 -5.24
N PRO A 27 -41.58 18.09 -5.18
CA PRO A 27 -42.55 17.57 -4.23
C PRO A 27 -42.20 18.02 -2.81
N HIS A 28 -43.18 18.53 -2.06
CA HIS A 28 -42.95 18.97 -0.69
C HIS A 28 -42.25 17.86 0.13
N GLY A 29 -41.19 18.25 0.84
CA GLY A 29 -40.37 17.31 1.62
C GLY A 29 -39.36 16.51 0.81
N PHE A 30 -39.12 16.81 -0.48
CA PHE A 30 -38.06 16.19 -1.27
C PHE A 30 -36.69 16.37 -0.61
N ALA A 31 -36.33 17.58 -0.21
CA ALA A 31 -35.08 17.87 0.50
C ALA A 31 -34.95 17.05 1.80
N THR A 32 -36.04 16.93 2.55
CA THR A 32 -36.09 16.14 3.79
C THR A 32 -35.89 14.64 3.52
N ARG A 33 -36.51 14.09 2.47
CA ARG A 33 -36.34 12.68 2.07
C ARG A 33 -34.93 12.41 1.56
N VAL A 34 -34.32 13.35 0.83
CA VAL A 34 -32.92 13.25 0.39
C VAL A 34 -31.98 13.30 1.59
N ALA A 35 -32.19 14.22 2.52
CA ALA A 35 -31.40 14.33 3.74
C ALA A 35 -31.53 13.08 4.62
N ALA A 36 -32.76 12.57 4.82
CA ALA A 36 -33.02 11.34 5.56
C ALA A 36 -32.35 10.12 4.90
N ARG A 37 -32.39 10.03 3.57
CA ARG A 37 -31.73 8.94 2.83
C ARG A 37 -30.21 9.03 2.90
N ALA A 38 -29.64 10.24 2.82
CA ALA A 38 -28.21 10.45 2.97
C ALA A 38 -27.73 10.09 4.40
N ALA A 39 -28.50 10.45 5.42
CA ALA A 39 -28.22 10.09 6.81
C ALA A 39 -28.41 8.58 7.10
N ALA A 40 -29.30 7.92 6.37
CA ALA A 40 -29.53 6.48 6.47
C ALA A 40 -28.53 5.62 5.69
N LEU A 41 -27.69 6.22 4.82
CA LEU A 41 -26.59 5.47 4.22
C LEU A 41 -25.62 5.08 5.34
N PRO A 42 -25.20 3.80 5.43
CA PRO A 42 -24.20 3.40 6.41
C PRO A 42 -22.96 4.25 6.17
N ALA A 43 -22.58 5.04 7.18
CA ALA A 43 -21.37 5.84 7.15
C ALA A 43 -20.24 4.94 6.71
N ALA A 44 -19.56 5.31 5.61
CA ALA A 44 -18.42 4.57 5.10
C ALA A 44 -17.47 4.33 6.28
N THR A 45 -17.38 3.08 6.73
CA THR A 45 -16.70 2.73 7.97
C THR A 45 -15.28 3.30 7.93
N PRO A 46 -14.88 4.16 8.87
CA PRO A 46 -13.54 4.77 8.89
C PRO A 46 -12.42 3.72 8.89
N TRP A 47 -12.77 2.50 9.31
CA TRP A 47 -11.93 1.31 9.26
C TRP A 47 -11.41 0.94 7.86
N ARG A 48 -12.20 1.15 6.80
CA ARG A 48 -11.78 0.82 5.42
C ARG A 48 -10.60 1.67 4.94
N ALA A 49 -10.46 2.89 5.45
CA ALA A 49 -9.32 3.75 5.12
C ALA A 49 -8.06 3.28 5.86
N PHE A 50 -8.21 2.88 7.13
CA PHE A 50 -7.14 2.31 7.94
C PHE A 50 -6.60 1.00 7.36
N GLU A 51 -7.49 0.14 6.87
CA GLU A 51 -7.14 -1.14 6.26
C GLU A 51 -6.24 -0.95 5.03
N ARG A 52 -6.57 0.01 4.16
CA ARG A 52 -5.74 0.36 2.99
C ARG A 52 -4.40 0.95 3.38
N PHE A 53 -4.35 1.75 4.45
CA PHE A 53 -3.11 2.32 4.95
C PHE A 53 -2.19 1.24 5.54
N ALA A 54 -2.74 0.34 6.36
CA ALA A 54 -2.02 -0.77 6.97
C ALA A 54 -1.42 -1.71 5.91
N PHE A 55 -2.19 -2.05 4.86
CA PHE A 55 -1.68 -2.87 3.77
C PHE A 55 -0.53 -2.22 3.01
N ARG A 56 -0.60 -0.91 2.75
CA ARG A 56 0.50 -0.18 2.07
C ARG A 56 1.75 -0.12 2.95
N GLY A 57 1.58 0.09 4.25
CA GLY A 57 2.67 0.06 5.23
C GLY A 57 3.33 -1.32 5.31
N LEU A 58 2.54 -2.39 5.35
CA LEU A 58 3.02 -3.77 5.37
C LEU A 58 3.85 -4.10 4.12
N VAL A 59 3.36 -3.71 2.94
CA VAL A 59 4.09 -3.92 1.67
C VAL A 59 5.42 -3.16 1.67
N ALA A 60 5.45 -1.92 2.15
CA ALA A 60 6.68 -1.14 2.25
C ALA A 60 7.68 -1.77 3.23
N ALA A 61 7.23 -2.23 4.38
CA ALA A 61 8.07 -2.93 5.36
C ALA A 61 8.64 -4.23 4.78
N ALA A 62 7.82 -5.04 4.12
CA ALA A 62 8.24 -6.27 3.46
C ALA A 62 9.31 -6.01 2.38
N ALA A 63 9.12 -4.98 1.56
CA ALA A 63 10.12 -4.58 0.57
C ALA A 63 11.45 -4.15 1.21
N CYS A 64 11.38 -3.42 2.34
CA CYS A 64 12.57 -3.02 3.09
C CYS A 64 13.31 -4.23 3.68
N CYS A 65 12.58 -5.20 4.24
CA CYS A 65 13.16 -6.46 4.72
C CYS A 65 13.84 -7.23 3.59
N LEU A 66 13.20 -7.36 2.41
CA LEU A 66 13.80 -8.03 1.25
C LEU A 66 15.05 -7.31 0.76
N ALA A 67 15.04 -5.97 0.72
CA ALA A 67 16.21 -5.18 0.37
C ALA A 67 17.35 -5.42 1.37
N ALA A 68 17.07 -5.39 2.67
CA ALA A 68 18.06 -5.67 3.69
C ALA A 68 18.67 -7.07 3.52
N VAL A 69 17.85 -8.10 3.30
CA VAL A 69 18.34 -9.46 3.03
C VAL A 69 19.20 -9.50 1.78
N ALA A 70 18.79 -8.85 0.68
CA ALA A 70 19.56 -8.82 -0.56
C ALA A 70 20.93 -8.15 -0.39
N PHE A 71 21.02 -7.05 0.36
CA PHE A 71 22.29 -6.38 0.65
C PHE A 71 23.20 -7.18 1.58
N ASN A 72 22.64 -7.95 2.52
CA ASN A 72 23.43 -8.80 3.41
C ASN A 72 23.76 -10.17 2.78
N TYR A 73 23.18 -10.50 1.63
CA TYR A 73 23.40 -11.79 0.96
C TYR A 73 24.84 -11.98 0.51
N SER A 74 25.55 -10.90 0.19
CA SER A 74 26.99 -10.93 -0.15
C SER A 74 27.89 -11.25 1.03
N GLU A 75 27.48 -10.94 2.26
CA GLU A 75 28.24 -11.29 3.48
C GLU A 75 27.99 -12.74 3.90
N PHE A 76 26.77 -13.25 3.71
CA PHE A 76 26.42 -14.64 4.03
C PHE A 76 26.88 -15.66 2.98
N SER A 77 27.11 -15.23 1.74
CA SER A 77 27.61 -16.12 0.67
C SER A 77 29.13 -16.22 0.63
N ALA A 78 29.85 -15.50 1.50
CA ALA A 78 31.24 -15.82 1.79
C ALA A 78 31.25 -17.17 2.49
N ASP A 79 31.62 -18.21 1.72
CA ASP A 79 31.65 -19.59 2.19
C ASP A 79 32.46 -19.65 3.50
N PRO A 80 31.84 -20.01 4.65
CA PRO A 80 32.58 -20.13 5.91
C PRO A 80 33.70 -21.17 5.78
N THR A 81 33.57 -22.11 4.84
CA THR A 81 34.55 -23.17 4.58
C THR A 81 35.91 -22.62 4.14
N ASP A 82 35.96 -21.52 3.37
CA ASP A 82 37.24 -20.90 2.96
C ASP A 82 37.96 -20.26 4.15
N SER A 83 37.21 -19.69 5.11
CA SER A 83 37.80 -19.05 6.30
C SER A 83 38.37 -20.06 7.30
N TYR A 84 37.75 -21.23 7.46
CA TYR A 84 38.25 -22.29 8.34
C TYR A 84 39.45 -23.05 7.72
N VAL A 85 39.44 -23.29 6.41
CA VAL A 85 40.55 -23.96 5.71
C VAL A 85 41.78 -23.07 5.68
N ASN A 86 41.64 -21.77 5.39
CA ASN A 86 42.78 -20.84 5.37
C ASN A 86 43.37 -20.62 6.77
N SER A 87 42.54 -20.52 7.82
CA SER A 87 43.03 -20.38 9.20
C SER A 87 43.71 -21.64 9.72
N THR A 88 43.23 -22.83 9.35
CA THR A 88 43.82 -24.10 9.80
C THR A 88 45.15 -24.39 9.08
N ALA A 89 45.25 -24.08 7.78
CA ALA A 89 46.48 -24.24 7.03
C ALA A 89 47.60 -23.34 7.56
N ASP A 90 47.30 -22.07 7.86
CA ASP A 90 48.25 -21.10 8.41
C ASP A 90 48.76 -21.51 9.81
N SER A 91 47.88 -22.08 10.64
CA SER A 91 48.22 -22.55 11.99
C SER A 91 49.09 -23.82 12.01
N ILE A 92 48.94 -24.70 11.02
CA ILE A 92 49.68 -25.96 10.94
C ILE A 92 51.10 -25.74 10.40
N ASP A 93 51.27 -24.80 9.46
CA ASP A 93 52.57 -24.46 8.90
C ASP A 93 53.49 -23.84 9.98
N GLU A 94 52.93 -22.96 10.83
CA GLU A 94 53.65 -22.37 11.95
C GLU A 94 54.11 -23.46 12.95
N LEU A 95 53.29 -24.48 13.23
CA LEU A 95 53.64 -25.59 14.13
C LEU A 95 54.73 -26.53 13.61
N LEU A 96 54.92 -26.61 12.28
CA LEU A 96 55.97 -27.43 11.66
C LEU A 96 57.30 -26.68 11.56
N ASP A 97 57.30 -25.35 11.54
CA ASP A 97 58.51 -24.51 11.46
C ASP A 97 59.17 -24.27 12.85
N ILE A 98 58.49 -24.64 13.94
CA ILE A 98 59.04 -24.64 15.32
C ILE A 98 59.67 -25.98 15.76
N SER A 99 59.69 -27.01 14.90
CA SER A 99 60.33 -28.32 15.17
C SER A 99 61.70 -28.46 14.51
#